data_AF-A0A7Y8H8J2-F1
#
_entry.id   AF-A0A7Y8H8J2-F1
#
_cell.length_a   1.000
_cell.length_b   1.000
_cell.length_c   1.000
_cell.angle_alpha   90.00
_cell.angle_beta   90.00
_cell.angle_gamma   90.00
#
_symmetry.space_group_name_H-M   'P 1'
#
loop_
_entity.id
_entity.type
_entity.pdbx_description
1 polymer ?
#
loop_
_entity_poly.entity_id
_entity_poly.type
_entity_poly.pdbx_seq_one_letter_code
_entity_poly.pdbx_strand_id
1 'polypeptide(L)'
;MITYYLLLSLCFLFTLFTYIPLTSGATVSDIEIKGLYSIDKEELLDLLCFKPNNPIDTLKVRQGIKRAFLKGIFDDISIETTDGDKVIVIINVKERDFIEKIYVEGNYNLPKKFIEGSFLLKEGDVMRYDMIKYAIE
;
A
#
# COMPACT_ATOMS: atom_id res chain seq x y z
N MET A 1 -10.51 -60.68 17.16
CA MET A 1 -10.17 -59.91 15.93
C MET A 1 -11.14 -58.75 15.67
N ILE A 2 -12.46 -58.96 15.63
CA ILE A 2 -13.48 -57.91 15.40
C ILE A 2 -13.43 -56.76 16.43
N THR A 3 -13.14 -57.05 17.69
CA THR A 3 -13.01 -56.05 18.76
C THR A 3 -11.82 -55.11 18.58
N TYR A 4 -10.72 -55.58 17.97
CA TYR A 4 -9.55 -54.73 17.66
C TYR A 4 -9.84 -53.76 16.51
N TYR A 5 -10.62 -54.17 15.50
CA TYR A 5 -11.01 -53.29 14.40
C TYR A 5 -11.98 -52.17 14.84
N LEU A 6 -12.87 -52.47 15.78
CA LEU A 6 -13.83 -51.49 16.33
C LEU A 6 -13.12 -50.43 17.19
N LEU A 7 -12.07 -50.82 17.91
CA LEU A 7 -11.21 -49.93 18.71
C LEU A 7 -10.26 -49.09 17.84
N LEU A 8 -9.77 -49.66 16.72
CA LEU A 8 -8.95 -48.95 15.73
C LEU A 8 -9.76 -47.93 14.93
N SER A 9 -11.02 -48.25 14.60
CA SER A 9 -11.96 -47.37 13.90
C SER A 9 -12.36 -46.14 14.74
N LEU A 10 -12.52 -46.31 16.06
CA LEU A 10 -12.83 -45.22 16.98
C LEU A 10 -11.67 -44.22 17.11
N CYS A 11 -10.42 -44.71 17.01
CA CYS A 11 -9.21 -43.88 17.06
C CYS A 11 -9.02 -43.07 15.77
N PHE A 12 -9.34 -43.65 14.60
CA PHE A 12 -9.26 -42.97 13.30
C PHE A 12 -10.31 -41.86 13.13
N LEU A 13 -11.47 -41.99 13.78
CA LEU A 13 -12.51 -40.95 13.81
C LEU A 13 -12.17 -39.79 14.76
N PHE A 14 -11.35 -40.03 15.79
CA PHE A 14 -10.91 -38.99 16.73
C PHE A 14 -9.81 -38.10 16.14
N THR A 15 -8.97 -38.63 15.25
CA THR A 15 -7.89 -37.85 14.58
C THR A 15 -8.40 -36.84 13.55
N LEU A 16 -9.67 -36.90 13.16
CA LEU A 16 -10.28 -35.96 12.21
C LEU A 16 -10.84 -34.69 12.86
N PHE A 17 -10.93 -34.64 14.20
CA PHE A 17 -11.77 -33.62 14.85
C PHE A 17 -11.08 -32.31 15.24
N THR A 18 -9.74 -32.19 15.24
CA THR A 18 -9.13 -30.97 15.79
C THR A 18 -7.86 -30.53 15.06
N TYR A 19 -8.05 -29.94 13.89
CA TYR A 19 -7.17 -28.87 13.41
C TYR A 19 -7.98 -27.58 13.40
N ILE A 20 -8.08 -26.91 14.55
CA ILE A 20 -8.50 -25.52 14.60
C ILE A 20 -7.20 -24.72 14.42
N PRO A 21 -6.95 -24.11 13.24
CA PRO A 21 -5.84 -23.18 13.14
C PRO A 21 -6.12 -22.04 14.12
N LEU A 22 -5.33 -21.94 15.20
CA LEU A 22 -5.27 -20.73 16.01
C LEU A 22 -4.64 -19.65 15.12
N THR A 23 -5.47 -18.96 14.35
CA THR A 23 -5.08 -17.70 13.73
C THR A 23 -5.08 -16.65 14.83
N SER A 24 -3.99 -16.57 15.59
CA SER A 24 -3.69 -15.41 16.43
C SER A 24 -3.25 -14.27 15.53
N GLY A 25 -4.16 -13.82 14.68
CA GLY A 25 -4.01 -12.60 13.91
C GLY A 25 -4.47 -11.48 14.81
N ALA A 26 -3.59 -10.53 15.09
CA ALA A 26 -3.96 -9.38 15.89
C ALA A 26 -5.08 -8.61 15.17
N THR A 27 -6.24 -8.51 15.81
CA THR A 27 -7.41 -7.85 15.22
C THR A 27 -7.17 -6.35 15.22
N VAL A 28 -7.30 -5.72 14.05
CA VAL A 28 -7.18 -4.27 13.90
C VAL A 28 -8.31 -3.59 14.66
N SER A 29 -7.98 -2.83 15.69
CA SER A 29 -8.95 -2.06 16.47
C SER A 29 -9.23 -0.70 15.84
N ASP A 30 -8.21 -0.08 15.24
CA ASP A 30 -8.31 1.24 14.65
C ASP A 30 -7.23 1.45 13.57
N ILE A 31 -7.50 2.34 12.61
CA ILE A 31 -6.57 2.68 11.53
C ILE A 31 -6.44 4.20 11.42
N GLU A 32 -5.23 4.70 11.66
CA GLU A 32 -4.89 6.10 11.49
C GLU A 32 -4.08 6.29 10.20
N ILE A 33 -4.47 7.26 9.36
CA ILE A 33 -3.78 7.58 8.10
C ILE A 33 -3.26 9.02 8.17
N LYS A 34 -1.97 9.21 7.92
CA LYS A 34 -1.27 10.51 7.95
C LYS A 34 -0.63 10.82 6.61
N GLY A 35 -0.71 12.08 6.18
CA GLY A 35 -0.06 12.58 4.97
C GLY A 35 -0.79 12.29 3.65
N LEU A 36 -1.95 11.63 3.69
CA LEU A 36 -2.79 11.40 2.52
C LEU A 36 -3.59 12.66 2.19
N TYR A 37 -3.56 13.11 0.94
CA TYR A 37 -4.33 14.28 0.48
C TYR A 37 -4.86 14.18 -0.96
N SER A 38 -4.30 13.32 -1.81
CA SER A 38 -4.68 13.24 -3.23
C SER A 38 -5.81 12.25 -3.52
N ILE A 39 -5.95 11.20 -2.70
CA ILE A 39 -6.99 10.16 -2.85
C ILE A 39 -7.76 9.95 -1.55
N ASP A 40 -8.91 9.30 -1.65
CA ASP A 40 -9.74 8.95 -0.49
C ASP A 40 -9.07 7.88 0.38
N LYS A 41 -9.36 7.93 1.68
CA LYS A 41 -8.82 6.97 2.67
C LYS A 41 -9.20 5.54 2.32
N GLU A 42 -10.44 5.34 1.89
CA GLU A 42 -10.98 4.05 1.48
C GLU A 42 -10.23 3.46 0.28
N GLU A 43 -9.82 4.31 -0.67
CA GLU A 43 -9.01 3.88 -1.82
C GLU A 43 -7.63 3.39 -1.35
N LEU A 44 -6.97 4.12 -0.46
CA LEU A 44 -5.69 3.69 0.12
C LEU A 44 -5.83 2.36 0.88
N LEU A 45 -6.88 2.21 1.68
CA LEU A 45 -7.12 0.97 2.44
C LEU A 45 -7.37 -0.23 1.53
N ASP A 46 -8.12 -0.07 0.44
CA ASP A 46 -8.35 -1.13 -0.55
C ASP A 46 -7.05 -1.51 -1.29
N LEU A 47 -6.25 -0.51 -1.66
CA LEU A 47 -4.92 -0.73 -2.22
C LEU A 47 -4.02 -1.49 -1.27
N LEU A 48 -4.07 -1.21 0.04
CA LEU A 48 -3.27 -1.90 1.04
C LEU A 48 -3.87 -3.24 1.52
N CYS A 49 -5.08 -3.58 1.06
CA CYS A 49 -5.87 -4.72 1.54
C CYS A 49 -6.11 -4.70 3.06
N PHE A 50 -6.23 -3.52 3.65
CA PHE A 50 -6.72 -3.39 5.02
C PHE A 50 -8.24 -3.48 5.04
N LYS A 51 -8.78 -4.30 5.94
CA LYS A 51 -10.20 -4.36 6.24
C LYS A 51 -10.37 -4.28 7.76
N PRO A 52 -11.25 -3.41 8.27
CA PRO A 52 -11.56 -3.39 9.70
C PRO A 52 -12.10 -4.77 10.12
N ASN A 53 -11.75 -5.19 11.34
CA ASN A 53 -12.13 -6.48 11.92
C ASN A 53 -11.60 -7.74 11.21
N ASN A 54 -10.69 -7.60 10.24
CA ASN A 54 -9.98 -8.73 9.64
C ASN A 54 -8.55 -8.83 10.19
N PRO A 55 -7.99 -10.05 10.28
CA PRO A 55 -6.60 -10.22 10.64
C PRO A 55 -5.68 -9.59 9.57
N ILE A 56 -4.61 -8.93 10.02
CA ILE A 56 -3.62 -8.36 9.11
C ILE A 56 -2.81 -9.49 8.46
N ASP A 57 -2.84 -9.54 7.14
CA ASP A 57 -1.98 -10.41 6.34
C ASP A 57 -0.80 -9.59 5.81
N THR A 58 0.37 -9.75 6.44
CA THR A 58 1.58 -8.98 6.14
C THR A 58 2.06 -9.17 4.69
N LEU A 59 1.78 -10.33 4.08
CA LEU A 59 2.13 -10.58 2.68
C LEU A 59 1.23 -9.79 1.74
N LYS A 60 -0.08 -9.77 2.01
CA LYS A 60 -1.05 -8.95 1.24
C LYS A 60 -0.78 -7.47 1.39
N VAL A 61 -0.44 -7.01 2.59
CA VAL A 61 -0.07 -5.61 2.84
C VAL A 61 1.17 -5.23 2.02
N ARG A 62 2.23 -6.05 2.03
CA ARG A 62 3.41 -5.80 1.19
C ARG A 62 3.10 -5.74 -0.30
N GLN A 63 2.21 -6.60 -0.79
CA GLN A 63 1.73 -6.52 -2.18
C GLN A 63 0.87 -5.27 -2.42
N GLY A 64 0.10 -4.85 -1.43
CA GLY A 64 -0.68 -3.62 -1.46
C GLY A 64 0.17 -2.37 -1.54
N ILE A 65 1.24 -2.28 -0.74
CA ILE A 65 2.23 -1.20 -0.82
C ILE A 65 2.78 -1.10 -2.24
N LYS A 66 3.14 -2.23 -2.87
CA LYS A 66 3.60 -2.24 -4.27
C LYS A 66 2.53 -1.70 -5.23
N ARG A 67 1.27 -2.09 -5.07
CA ARG A 67 0.15 -1.56 -5.88
C ARG A 67 -0.03 -0.06 -5.68
N ALA A 68 0.10 0.44 -4.45
CA ALA A 68 0.04 1.87 -4.16
C ALA A 68 1.18 2.62 -4.86
N PHE A 69 2.43 2.12 -4.81
CA PHE A 69 3.55 2.73 -5.55
C PHE A 69 3.33 2.75 -7.06
N LEU A 70 2.65 1.76 -7.64
CA LEU A 70 2.31 1.74 -9.07
C LEU A 70 1.34 2.86 -9.49
N LYS A 71 0.60 3.47 -8.55
CA LYS A 71 -0.16 4.70 -8.83
C LYS A 71 0.75 5.88 -9.18
N GLY A 72 2.02 5.84 -8.78
CA GLY A 72 3.01 6.87 -9.10
C GLY A 72 2.87 8.18 -8.32
N ILE A 73 2.01 8.23 -7.30
CA ILE A 73 1.73 9.43 -6.50
C ILE A 73 2.41 9.44 -5.13
N PHE A 74 3.08 8.35 -4.73
CA PHE A 74 3.72 8.24 -3.41
C PHE A 74 5.25 8.22 -3.55
N ASP A 75 5.91 8.99 -2.70
CA ASP A 75 7.36 8.94 -2.46
C ASP A 75 7.72 7.93 -1.38
N ASP A 76 6.90 7.82 -0.33
CA ASP A 76 7.10 6.88 0.76
C ASP A 76 5.78 6.38 1.35
N ILE A 77 5.78 5.13 1.82
CA ILE A 77 4.66 4.51 2.53
C ILE A 77 5.25 3.67 3.66
N SER A 78 4.99 4.06 4.90
CA SER A 78 5.34 3.29 6.09
C SER A 78 4.11 2.90 6.89
N ILE A 79 4.17 1.72 7.49
CA ILE A 79 3.09 1.15 8.28
C ILE A 79 3.67 0.72 9.60
N GLU A 80 3.11 1.26 10.67
CA GLU A 80 3.47 0.95 12.04
C GLU A 80 2.27 0.30 12.73
N THR A 81 2.56 -0.63 13.64
CA THR A 81 1.54 -1.31 14.45
C THR A 81 1.91 -1.20 15.91
N THR A 82 0.96 -0.85 16.75
CA THR A 82 1.18 -0.82 18.21
C THR A 82 1.09 -2.23 18.79
N ASP A 83 1.95 -2.53 19.78
CA ASP A 83 1.92 -3.78 20.53
C ASP A 83 0.76 -3.81 21.55
N GLY A 84 0.07 -4.95 21.69
CA GLY A 84 -0.98 -5.18 22.68
C GLY A 84 -2.20 -5.96 22.16
N ASP A 85 -3.23 -6.10 22.99
CA ASP A 85 -4.46 -6.83 22.66
C ASP A 85 -5.33 -6.12 21.59
N LYS A 86 -5.13 -4.80 21.43
CA LYS A 86 -5.78 -3.96 20.43
C LYS A 86 -4.73 -3.35 19.53
N VAL A 87 -4.62 -3.83 18.29
CA VAL A 87 -3.63 -3.33 17.35
C VAL A 87 -4.18 -2.11 16.63
N ILE A 88 -3.51 -0.98 16.85
CA ILE A 88 -3.71 0.24 16.08
C ILE A 88 -2.72 0.21 14.92
N VAL A 89 -3.21 0.42 13.70
CA VAL A 89 -2.39 0.51 12.49
C VAL A 89 -2.23 1.98 12.15
N ILE A 90 -1.00 2.47 12.10
CA ILE A 90 -0.66 3.84 11.69
C ILE A 90 -0.02 3.75 10.30
N ILE A 91 -0.65 4.37 9.32
CA ILE A 91 -0.19 4.41 7.94
C ILE A 91 0.30 5.83 7.67
N ASN A 92 1.60 6.00 7.55
CA ASN A 92 2.20 7.27 7.14
C ASN A 92 2.51 7.19 5.64
N VAL A 93 1.95 8.13 4.88
CA VAL A 93 2.28 8.28 3.46
C VAL A 93 2.93 9.63 3.23
N LYS A 94 3.90 9.65 2.33
CA LYS A 94 4.45 10.86 1.74
C LYS A 94 4.04 10.87 0.28
N GLU A 95 3.02 11.64 -0.03
CA GLU A 95 2.61 11.86 -1.42
C GLU A 95 3.58 12.81 -2.14
N ARG A 96 3.57 12.71 -3.47
CA ARG A 96 4.30 13.59 -4.37
C ARG A 96 3.53 14.86 -4.60
N ASP A 97 4.27 15.95 -4.74
CA ASP A 97 3.71 17.22 -5.15
C ASP A 97 3.20 17.16 -6.60
N PHE A 98 2.38 18.13 -6.97
CA PHE A 98 1.94 18.34 -8.34
C PHE A 98 2.60 19.60 -8.91
N ILE A 99 2.90 19.57 -10.20
CA ILE A 99 3.47 20.72 -10.88
C ILE A 99 2.34 21.72 -11.14
N GLU A 100 2.28 22.80 -10.36
CA GLU A 100 1.23 23.81 -10.56
C GLU A 100 1.48 24.65 -11.81
N LYS A 101 2.70 25.17 -11.97
CA LYS A 101 3.10 26.03 -13.08
C LYS A 101 4.55 25.83 -13.47
N ILE A 102 4.84 26.03 -14.75
CA ILE A 102 6.19 26.02 -15.31
C ILE A 102 6.48 27.38 -15.94
N TYR A 103 7.60 27.98 -15.57
CA TYR A 103 8.03 29.27 -16.10
C TYR A 103 9.33 29.14 -16.89
N VAL A 104 9.35 29.72 -18.08
CA VAL A 104 10.56 29.84 -18.92
C VAL A 104 11.03 31.30 -18.92
N GLU A 105 12.17 31.54 -18.27
CA GLU A 105 12.82 32.85 -18.13
C GLU A 105 14.15 32.89 -18.87
N GLY A 106 14.44 34.00 -19.57
CA GLY A 106 15.66 34.16 -20.37
C GLY A 106 15.38 34.68 -21.79
N ASN A 107 16.46 35.06 -22.49
CA ASN A 107 16.38 35.51 -23.88
C ASN A 107 16.73 34.35 -24.82
N TYR A 108 15.70 33.66 -25.30
CA TYR A 108 15.83 32.51 -26.19
C TYR A 108 15.54 32.92 -27.63
N ASN A 109 16.29 32.35 -28.58
CA ASN A 109 16.00 32.48 -30.01
C ASN A 109 14.78 31.63 -30.45
N LEU A 110 14.20 30.86 -29.53
CA LEU A 110 13.04 29.99 -29.75
C LEU A 110 11.80 30.56 -29.03
N PRO A 111 10.60 30.36 -29.60
CA PRO A 111 9.36 30.78 -28.94
C PRO A 111 9.14 29.96 -27.66
N LYS A 112 8.74 30.63 -26.56
CA LYS A 112 8.52 29.99 -25.24
C LYS A 112 7.65 28.74 -25.31
N LYS A 113 6.55 28.81 -26.06
CA LYS A 113 5.63 27.68 -26.25
C LYS A 113 6.29 26.44 -26.85
N PHE A 114 7.32 26.61 -27.69
CA PHE A 114 8.08 25.49 -28.24
C PHE A 114 8.98 24.85 -27.18
N ILE A 115 9.62 25.68 -26.34
CA ILE A 115 10.46 25.23 -25.22
C ILE A 115 9.60 24.47 -24.20
N GLU A 116 8.49 25.08 -23.75
CA GLU A 116 7.53 24.46 -22.82
C GLU A 116 6.98 23.14 -23.38
N GLY A 117 6.67 23.10 -24.68
CA GLY A 117 6.21 21.88 -25.35
C GLY A 117 7.25 20.76 -25.44
N SER A 118 8.53 21.07 -25.24
CA SER A 118 9.64 20.11 -25.26
C SER A 118 9.93 19.50 -23.89
N PHE A 119 9.32 20.01 -22.82
CA PHE A 119 9.52 19.46 -21.48
C PHE A 119 8.88 18.08 -21.31
N LEU A 120 9.61 17.20 -20.61
CA LEU A 120 9.15 15.85 -20.27
C LEU A 120 8.00 15.86 -19.27
N LEU A 121 7.96 16.87 -18.40
CA LEU A 121 6.95 17.07 -17.36
C LEU A 121 6.10 18.28 -17.72
N LYS A 122 4.80 18.21 -17.43
CA LYS A 122 3.84 19.27 -17.72
C LYS A 122 3.16 19.77 -16.46
N GLU A 123 2.54 20.94 -16.56
CA GLU A 123 1.63 21.43 -15.52
C GLU A 123 0.49 20.43 -15.30
N GLY A 124 0.19 20.15 -14.03
CA GLY A 124 -0.74 19.11 -13.59
C GLY A 124 -0.14 17.72 -13.41
N ASP A 125 1.06 17.46 -13.94
CA ASP A 125 1.72 16.17 -13.71
C ASP A 125 2.19 16.03 -12.26
N VAL A 126 2.28 14.77 -11.81
CA VAL A 126 2.93 14.44 -10.55
C VAL A 126 4.42 14.75 -10.65
N MET A 127 4.94 15.44 -9.64
CA MET A 127 6.34 15.85 -9.58
C MET A 127 7.26 14.64 -9.45
N ARG A 128 7.98 14.35 -10.53
CA ARG A 128 8.93 13.25 -10.63
C ARG A 128 10.36 13.76 -10.70
N TYR A 129 10.97 13.92 -9.53
CA TYR A 129 12.36 14.37 -9.39
C TYR A 129 13.35 13.51 -10.18
N ASP A 130 13.06 12.22 -10.34
CA ASP A 130 13.88 11.28 -11.10
C ASP A 130 13.85 11.51 -12.62
N MET A 131 12.83 12.19 -13.14
CA MET A 131 12.72 12.57 -14.55
C MET A 131 13.44 13.88 -14.87
N ILE A 132 13.58 14.77 -13.89
CA ILE A 132 14.18 16.10 -14.08
C ILE A 132 15.62 15.99 -14.59
N LYS A 133 16.37 14.98 -14.14
CA LYS A 133 17.75 14.77 -14.59
C LYS A 133 17.86 14.59 -16.12
N TYR A 134 16.87 13.96 -16.75
CA TYR A 134 16.85 13.74 -18.20
C TYR A 134 16.42 14.97 -18.99
N ALA A 135 15.96 16.03 -18.32
CA ALA A 135 15.63 17.30 -18.97
C ALA A 135 16.84 18.22 -19.13
N ILE A 136 17.98 17.90 -18.49
CA ILE A 136 19.20 18.72 -18.47
C ILE A 136 20.29 18.13 -19.39
N GLU A 137 20.24 16.83 -19.67
CA GLU A 137 21.11 16.11 -20.63
C GLU A 137 20.61 16.24 -22.07
#